data_AF-A0A944VXM1-F1
#
_entry.id   AF-A0A944VXM1-F1
#
_cell.length_a   1.000
_cell.length_b   1.000
_cell.length_c   1.000
_cell.angle_alpha   90.00
_cell.angle_beta   90.00
_cell.angle_gamma   90.00
#
_symmetry.space_group_name_H-M   'P 1'
#
loop_
_entity.id
_entity.type
_entity.pdbx_description
1 polymer ?
#
loop_
_entity_poly.entity_id
_entity_poly.type
_entity_poly.pdbx_seq_one_letter_code
_entity_poly.pdbx_strand_id
1 'polypeptide(L)'
;MTKKFINQLVQRLKDRREYLLSEVKLRLGEFKNSGTDRLSDTADIASNLIEDEIVMSIAQGEANEIEQIDNALIKIKEGKYGTCGNCGKSINKPRLMAIPFVNLCIKCKEDEERYEGSGINSGSYSYDTVEYAGIEADDEKRSNLKNFDLNDVNPYDN
;
A
#
# COMPACT_ATOMS: atom_id res chain seq x y z
N MET A 1 0.01 -7.59 -32.83
CA MET A 1 0.79 -8.57 -32.02
C MET A 1 0.61 -9.96 -32.62
N THR A 2 1.58 -10.88 -32.46
CA THR A 2 1.45 -12.25 -32.99
C THR A 2 0.58 -13.13 -32.08
N LYS A 3 -0.25 -14.01 -32.66
CA LYS A 3 -1.11 -14.94 -31.90
C LYS A 3 -0.31 -15.83 -30.93
N LYS A 4 0.87 -16.30 -31.37
CA LYS A 4 1.80 -17.07 -30.54
C LYS A 4 2.23 -16.31 -29.28
N PHE A 5 2.55 -15.03 -29.41
CA PHE A 5 2.97 -14.20 -28.30
C PHE A 5 1.84 -13.99 -27.28
N ILE A 6 0.63 -13.69 -27.75
CA ILE A 6 -0.54 -13.53 -26.87
C ILE A 6 -0.81 -14.83 -26.11
N ASN A 7 -0.77 -15.99 -26.78
CA ASN A 7 -0.99 -17.27 -26.13
C ASN A 7 0.05 -17.57 -25.03
N GLN A 8 1.31 -17.22 -25.26
CA GLN A 8 2.36 -17.35 -24.22
C GLN A 8 2.07 -16.47 -23.00
N LEU A 9 1.65 -15.22 -23.20
CA LEU A 9 1.28 -14.33 -22.10
C LEU A 9 0.05 -14.82 -21.34
N VAL A 10 -0.96 -15.34 -22.04
CA VAL A 10 -2.16 -15.92 -21.41
C VAL A 10 -1.80 -17.06 -20.48
N GLN A 11 -0.91 -17.97 -20.89
CA GLN A 11 -0.50 -19.07 -20.01
C GLN A 11 0.24 -18.53 -18.78
N ARG A 12 1.22 -17.64 -18.98
CA ARG A 12 1.93 -17.01 -17.84
C ARG A 12 0.99 -16.31 -16.86
N LEU A 13 -0.04 -15.62 -17.35
CA LEU A 13 -1.05 -14.95 -16.52
C LEU A 13 -1.88 -15.96 -15.72
N LYS A 14 -2.31 -17.06 -16.35
CA LYS A 14 -3.06 -18.12 -15.67
C LYS A 14 -2.24 -18.82 -14.59
N ASP A 15 -1.01 -19.20 -14.91
CA ASP A 15 -0.10 -19.86 -13.95
C ASP A 15 0.14 -18.95 -12.74
N ARG A 16 0.38 -17.65 -12.98
CA ARG A 16 0.56 -16.66 -11.91
C ARG A 16 -0.70 -16.51 -11.05
N ARG A 17 -1.88 -16.47 -11.67
CA ARG A 17 -3.17 -16.38 -10.96
C ARG A 17 -3.40 -17.59 -10.06
N GLU A 18 -3.18 -18.79 -10.56
CA GLU A 18 -3.33 -20.03 -9.78
C GLU A 18 -2.36 -20.06 -8.60
N TYR A 19 -1.11 -19.66 -8.82
CA TYR A 19 -0.12 -19.50 -7.76
C TYR A 19 -0.59 -18.53 -6.66
N LEU A 20 -0.98 -17.30 -7.03
CA LEU A 20 -1.43 -16.28 -6.07
C LEU A 20 -2.67 -16.73 -5.28
N LEU A 21 -3.62 -17.40 -5.94
CA LEU A 21 -4.80 -17.93 -5.26
C LEU A 21 -4.44 -18.99 -4.21
N SER A 22 -3.41 -19.80 -4.46
CA SER A 22 -2.92 -20.77 -3.49
C SER A 22 -2.25 -20.10 -2.29
N GLU A 23 -1.42 -19.08 -2.52
CA GLU A 23 -0.74 -18.30 -1.48
C GLU A 23 -1.75 -17.57 -0.58
N VAL A 24 -2.68 -16.82 -1.17
CA VAL A 24 -3.74 -16.10 -0.42
C VAL A 24 -4.54 -17.07 0.44
N LYS A 25 -4.88 -18.26 -0.09
CA LYS A 25 -5.64 -19.27 0.64
C LYS A 25 -4.86 -19.82 1.84
N LEU A 26 -3.56 -20.05 1.69
CA LEU A 26 -2.69 -20.52 2.78
C LEU A 26 -2.59 -19.47 3.88
N ARG A 27 -2.26 -18.21 3.52
CA ARG A 27 -2.17 -17.08 4.47
C ARG A 27 -3.45 -16.87 5.27
N LEU A 28 -4.61 -16.88 4.60
CA LEU A 28 -5.91 -16.76 5.27
C LEU A 28 -6.23 -17.95 6.18
N GLY A 29 -5.69 -19.13 5.88
CA GLY A 29 -5.79 -20.30 6.75
C GLY A 29 -4.95 -20.12 8.02
N GLU A 30 -3.69 -19.70 7.88
CA GLU A 30 -2.79 -19.43 8.99
C GLU A 30 -3.32 -18.32 9.91
N PHE A 31 -3.80 -17.22 9.33
CA PHE A 31 -4.38 -16.10 10.05
C PHE A 31 -5.60 -16.50 10.90
N LYS A 32 -6.43 -17.44 10.42
CA LYS A 32 -7.58 -17.93 11.20
C LYS A 32 -7.15 -18.78 12.40
N ASN A 33 -6.02 -19.48 12.28
CA ASN A 33 -5.51 -20.37 13.32
C ASN A 33 -4.70 -19.60 14.39
N SER A 34 -4.15 -18.44 14.07
CA SER A 34 -3.39 -17.61 15.04
C SER A 34 -4.27 -16.98 16.13
N GLY A 35 -5.58 -16.81 15.88
CA GLY A 35 -6.51 -16.19 16.82
C GLY A 35 -6.96 -17.06 18.00
N THR A 36 -6.74 -18.38 17.96
CA THR A 36 -7.33 -19.31 18.94
C THR A 36 -6.46 -19.62 20.16
N ASP A 37 -5.20 -19.15 20.21
CA ASP A 37 -4.24 -19.55 21.26
C ASP A 37 -3.41 -18.39 21.86
N ARG A 38 -3.87 -17.14 21.74
CA ARG A 38 -3.13 -15.95 22.21
C ARG A 38 -3.51 -15.56 23.64
N LEU A 39 -3.08 -16.36 24.63
CA LEU A 39 -2.91 -15.86 26.01
C LEU A 39 -1.54 -15.18 26.09
N SER A 40 -1.50 -13.87 25.89
CA SER A 40 -0.27 -13.08 25.74
C SER A 40 -0.25 -11.84 26.62
N ASP A 41 0.94 -11.38 26.98
CA ASP A 41 1.12 -10.10 27.65
C ASP A 41 0.93 -8.92 26.66
N THR A 42 0.98 -7.69 27.18
CA THR A 42 0.74 -6.50 26.35
C THR A 42 1.79 -6.29 25.26
N ALA A 43 3.02 -6.78 25.46
CA ALA A 43 4.11 -6.63 24.48
C ALA A 43 3.93 -7.60 23.31
N ASP A 44 3.54 -8.84 23.62
CA ASP A 44 3.19 -9.83 22.62
C ASP A 44 1.99 -9.40 21.79
N ILE A 45 0.94 -8.83 22.41
CA ILE A 45 -0.23 -8.33 21.68
C ILE A 45 0.18 -7.28 20.64
N ALA A 46 1.02 -6.32 21.01
CA ALA A 46 1.50 -5.30 20.07
C ALA A 46 2.27 -5.92 18.89
N SER A 47 3.15 -6.89 19.17
CA SER A 47 3.95 -7.57 18.14
C SER A 47 3.08 -8.38 17.18
N ASN A 48 2.14 -9.13 17.75
CA ASN A 48 1.14 -9.92 17.04
C ASN A 48 0.28 -9.08 16.09
N LEU A 49 -0.15 -7.87 16.51
CA LEU A 49 -0.93 -6.97 15.67
C LEU A 49 -0.14 -6.46 14.45
N ILE A 50 1.16 -6.17 14.64
CA ILE A 50 2.03 -5.73 13.53
C ILE A 50 2.23 -6.87 12.53
N GLU A 51 2.45 -8.09 13.01
CA GLU A 51 2.56 -9.28 12.16
C GLU A 51 1.27 -9.49 11.35
N ASP A 52 0.13 -9.40 12.00
CA ASP A 52 -1.19 -9.51 11.38
C ASP A 52 -1.39 -8.43 10.31
N GLU A 53 -1.02 -7.18 10.58
CA GLU A 53 -1.09 -6.07 9.62
C GLU A 53 -0.21 -6.33 8.38
N ILE A 54 1.02 -6.80 8.58
CA ILE A 54 1.93 -7.14 7.47
C ILE A 54 1.33 -8.25 6.60
N VAL A 55 0.80 -9.32 7.21
CA VAL A 55 0.19 -10.43 6.47
C VAL A 55 -1.03 -9.95 5.67
N MET A 56 -1.88 -9.11 6.26
CA MET A 56 -3.02 -8.52 5.57
C MET A 56 -2.60 -7.62 4.41
N SER A 57 -1.57 -6.78 4.60
CA SER A 57 -1.05 -5.92 3.52
C SER A 57 -0.52 -6.75 2.34
N ILE A 58 0.17 -7.86 2.60
CA ILE A 58 0.67 -8.75 1.55
C ILE A 58 -0.51 -9.41 0.81
N ALA A 59 -1.47 -9.97 1.55
CA ALA A 59 -2.65 -10.61 0.96
C ALA A 59 -3.48 -9.62 0.11
N GLN A 60 -3.59 -8.37 0.54
CA GLN A 60 -4.25 -7.31 -0.22
C GLN A 60 -3.52 -7.00 -1.54
N GLY A 61 -2.18 -6.99 -1.52
CA GLY A 61 -1.38 -6.83 -2.73
C GLY A 61 -1.56 -7.99 -3.72
N GLU A 62 -1.52 -9.22 -3.23
CA GLU A 62 -1.76 -10.44 -4.03
C GLU A 62 -3.18 -10.45 -4.64
N ALA A 63 -4.20 -10.04 -3.87
CA ALA A 63 -5.57 -9.92 -4.34
C ALA A 63 -5.73 -8.88 -5.46
N ASN A 64 -5.09 -7.72 -5.32
CA ASN A 64 -5.08 -6.69 -6.36
C ASN A 64 -4.37 -7.19 -7.63
N GLU A 65 -3.26 -7.92 -7.49
CA GLU A 65 -2.57 -8.53 -8.65
C GLU A 65 -3.50 -9.53 -9.38
N ILE A 66 -4.23 -10.37 -8.65
CA ILE A 66 -5.22 -11.30 -9.22
C ILE A 66 -6.28 -10.54 -10.03
N GLU A 67 -6.82 -9.46 -9.49
CA GLU A 67 -7.81 -8.62 -10.17
C GLU A 67 -7.26 -8.03 -11.49
N GLN A 68 -6.02 -7.52 -11.45
CA GLN A 68 -5.35 -6.99 -12.64
C GLN A 68 -5.11 -8.07 -13.69
N ILE A 69 -4.75 -9.28 -13.27
CA ILE A 69 -4.61 -10.45 -14.17
C ILE A 69 -5.95 -10.79 -14.82
N ASP A 70 -7.03 -10.86 -14.04
CA ASP A 70 -8.36 -11.19 -14.55
C ASP A 70 -8.83 -10.13 -15.57
N ASN A 71 -8.62 -8.86 -15.26
CA ASN A 71 -8.88 -7.75 -16.19
C ASN A 71 -8.06 -7.87 -17.48
N ALA A 72 -6.78 -8.22 -17.39
CA ALA A 72 -5.93 -8.41 -18.56
C ALA A 72 -6.41 -9.59 -19.43
N LEU A 73 -6.80 -10.71 -18.82
CA LEU A 73 -7.36 -11.86 -19.51
C LEU A 73 -8.67 -11.53 -20.23
N ILE A 74 -9.55 -10.73 -19.61
CA ILE A 74 -10.78 -10.23 -20.25
C ILE A 74 -10.43 -9.38 -21.47
N LYS A 75 -9.50 -8.43 -21.35
CA LYS A 75 -9.08 -7.60 -22.49
C LYS A 75 -8.47 -8.40 -23.64
N ILE A 76 -7.79 -9.51 -23.34
CA ILE A 76 -7.28 -10.43 -24.37
C ILE A 76 -8.45 -11.08 -25.12
N LYS A 77 -9.47 -11.57 -24.40
CA LYS A 77 -10.67 -12.16 -25.01
C LYS A 77 -11.42 -11.15 -25.88
N GLU A 78 -11.50 -9.91 -25.45
CA GLU A 78 -12.15 -8.82 -26.21
C GLU A 78 -11.30 -8.25 -27.36
N GLY A 79 -10.04 -8.67 -27.49
CA GLY A 79 -9.13 -8.12 -28.50
C GLY A 79 -8.63 -6.71 -28.22
N LYS A 80 -8.84 -6.17 -27.01
CA LYS A 80 -8.41 -4.83 -26.57
C LYS A 80 -7.06 -4.82 -25.84
N TYR A 81 -6.43 -5.98 -25.70
CA TYR A 81 -5.17 -6.13 -24.97
C TYR A 81 -4.04 -5.27 -25.55
N GLY A 82 -3.24 -4.68 -24.66
CA GLY A 82 -2.17 -3.76 -25.03
C GLY A 82 -2.63 -2.34 -25.32
N THR A 83 -3.85 -1.96 -24.94
CA THR A 83 -4.36 -0.58 -25.01
C THR A 83 -4.42 0.02 -23.61
N CYS A 84 -3.86 1.22 -23.44
CA CYS A 84 -3.86 1.95 -22.18
C CYS A 84 -5.30 2.31 -21.77
N GLY A 85 -5.68 1.97 -20.53
CA GLY A 85 -7.00 2.28 -19.97
C GLY A 85 -7.28 3.77 -19.74
N ASN A 86 -6.24 4.60 -19.64
CA ASN A 86 -6.37 6.05 -19.45
C ASN A 86 -6.38 6.81 -20.79
N CYS A 87 -5.28 6.77 -21.54
CA CYS A 87 -5.14 7.58 -22.77
C CYS A 87 -5.52 6.86 -24.07
N GLY A 88 -5.91 5.58 -24.04
CA GLY A 88 -6.26 4.81 -25.23
C GLY A 88 -5.08 4.47 -26.17
N LYS A 89 -3.86 4.87 -25.84
CA LYS A 89 -2.66 4.60 -26.67
C LYS A 89 -2.18 3.17 -26.48
N SER A 90 -1.47 2.64 -27.48
CA SER A 90 -0.82 1.33 -27.41
C SER A 90 0.24 1.28 -26.30
N ILE A 91 0.28 0.18 -25.56
CA ILE A 91 1.28 -0.11 -24.54
C ILE A 91 2.47 -0.80 -25.19
N ASN A 92 3.67 -0.32 -24.89
CA ASN A 92 4.91 -0.84 -25.44
C ASN A 92 5.08 -2.34 -25.15
N LYS A 93 5.43 -3.12 -26.18
CA LYS A 93 5.61 -4.57 -26.08
C LYS A 93 6.61 -5.00 -24.99
N PRO A 94 7.77 -4.35 -24.79
CA PRO A 94 8.67 -4.68 -23.68
C PRO A 94 8.02 -4.56 -22.29
N ARG A 95 7.12 -3.57 -22.10
CA ARG A 95 6.38 -3.41 -20.84
C ARG A 95 5.43 -4.58 -20.61
N LEU A 96 4.70 -5.01 -21.65
CA LEU A 96 3.80 -6.18 -21.58
C LEU A 96 4.54 -7.50 -21.42
N MET A 97 5.81 -7.58 -21.87
CA MET A 97 6.66 -8.76 -21.62
C MET A 97 7.13 -8.84 -20.16
N ALA A 98 7.47 -7.68 -19.58
CA ALA A 98 7.92 -7.57 -18.20
C ALA A 98 6.75 -7.76 -17.22
N ILE A 99 5.65 -7.04 -17.43
CA ILE A 99 4.47 -7.05 -16.56
C ILE A 99 3.22 -7.22 -17.45
N PRO A 100 2.75 -8.47 -17.66
CA PRO A 100 1.69 -8.75 -18.63
C PRO A 100 0.29 -8.25 -18.25
N PHE A 101 0.05 -7.93 -16.98
CA PHE A 101 -1.25 -7.49 -16.46
C PHE A 101 -1.41 -5.96 -16.41
N VAL A 102 -0.43 -5.18 -16.87
CA VAL A 102 -0.52 -3.70 -16.80
C VAL A 102 -1.70 -3.14 -17.58
N ASN A 103 -2.39 -2.19 -16.96
CA ASN A 103 -3.50 -1.46 -17.57
C ASN A 103 -3.09 -0.11 -18.20
N LEU A 104 -1.98 0.46 -17.73
CA LEU A 104 -1.53 1.81 -18.12
C LEU A 104 -0.22 1.78 -18.92
N CYS A 105 -0.10 2.71 -19.87
CA CYS A 105 1.18 3.01 -20.50
C CYS A 105 2.11 3.71 -19.51
N ILE A 106 3.41 3.74 -19.82
CA ILE A 106 4.42 4.28 -18.90
C ILE A 106 4.13 5.73 -18.49
N LYS A 107 3.78 6.59 -19.44
CA LYS A 107 3.44 8.00 -19.17
C LYS A 107 2.26 8.13 -18.22
N CYS A 108 1.17 7.41 -18.47
CA CYS A 108 0.00 7.46 -17.59
C CYS A 108 0.29 6.88 -16.20
N LYS A 109 1.21 5.91 -16.08
CA LYS A 109 1.63 5.39 -14.78
C LYS A 109 2.52 6.37 -14.03
N GLU A 110 3.46 7.02 -14.71
CA GLU A 110 4.26 8.11 -14.14
C GLU A 110 3.37 9.28 -13.69
N ASP A 111 2.35 9.63 -14.47
CA ASP A 111 1.39 10.67 -14.09
C ASP A 111 0.65 10.29 -12.81
N GLU A 112 0.12 9.07 -12.72
CA GLU A 112 -0.56 8.52 -11.54
C GLU A 112 0.33 8.53 -10.29
N GLU A 113 1.57 8.03 -10.41
CA GLU A 113 2.55 8.00 -9.32
C GLU A 113 2.95 9.41 -8.84
N ARG A 114 3.02 10.40 -9.75
CA ARG A 114 3.29 11.79 -9.35
C ARG A 114 2.15 12.39 -8.53
N TYR A 115 0.89 12.08 -8.86
CA TYR A 115 -0.25 12.54 -8.05
C TYR A 115 -0.29 11.86 -6.69
N GLU A 116 -0.03 10.55 -6.63
CA GLU A 116 0.09 9.79 -5.36
C GLU A 116 1.24 10.32 -4.49
N GLY A 117 2.42 10.59 -5.09
CA GLY A 117 3.59 11.13 -4.40
C GLY A 117 3.47 12.60 -3.97
N SER A 118 2.53 13.36 -4.57
CA SER A 118 2.19 14.72 -4.13
C SER A 118 1.23 14.75 -2.94
N GLY A 119 0.69 13.58 -2.55
CA GLY A 119 -0.15 13.39 -1.38
C GLY A 119 0.60 13.35 -0.05
N ILE A 120 1.67 14.14 0.12
CA ILE A 120 2.02 14.57 1.47
C ILE A 120 0.81 15.36 1.95
N ASN A 121 0.10 14.79 2.91
CA ASN A 121 -1.02 15.36 3.64
C ASN A 121 -0.94 16.89 3.76
N SER A 122 -1.54 17.61 2.81
CA SER A 122 -2.07 18.96 3.04
C SER A 122 -3.47 18.87 3.65
N GLY A 123 -3.78 17.74 4.31
CA GLY A 123 -4.79 17.69 5.34
C GLY A 123 -4.32 18.64 6.44
N SER A 124 -5.03 19.76 6.57
CA SER A 124 -4.98 20.59 7.75
C SER A 124 -5.17 19.69 8.97
N TYR A 125 -4.10 19.45 9.73
CA TYR A 125 -4.25 19.03 11.11
C TYR A 125 -4.92 20.21 11.84
N SER A 126 -6.26 20.23 11.86
CA SER A 126 -6.94 20.93 12.94
C SER A 126 -6.60 20.11 14.18
N TYR A 127 -5.81 20.69 15.09
CA TYR A 127 -5.84 20.24 16.46
C TYR A 127 -7.28 20.46 16.93
N ASP A 128 -8.15 19.47 16.76
CA ASP A 128 -9.33 19.37 17.59
C ASP A 128 -8.80 19.18 19.00
N THR A 129 -8.86 20.28 19.75
CA THR A 129 -8.39 20.37 21.13
C THR A 129 -8.93 19.17 21.89
N VAL A 130 -8.05 18.24 22.24
CA VAL A 130 -8.39 17.18 23.20
C VAL A 130 -8.67 17.92 24.51
N GLU A 131 -9.93 17.94 24.95
CA GLU A 131 -10.27 18.40 26.30
C GLU A 131 -9.58 17.46 27.28
N TYR A 132 -8.41 17.86 27.74
CA TYR A 132 -7.72 17.19 28.84
C TYR A 132 -8.51 17.53 30.11
N ALA A 133 -9.37 16.60 30.52
CA ALA A 133 -10.10 16.71 31.77
C ALA A 133 -9.09 16.70 32.94
N GLY A 134 -8.90 17.86 33.56
CA GLY A 134 -8.55 18.03 34.97
C GLY A 134 -7.12 17.67 35.38
N ILE A 135 -6.18 18.61 35.24
CA ILE A 135 -5.15 18.84 36.25
C ILE A 135 -5.17 20.34 36.54
N GLU A 136 -5.67 20.72 37.72
CA GLU A 136 -5.61 22.10 38.20
C GLU A 136 -4.14 22.47 38.39
N ALA A 137 -3.65 23.44 37.60
CA ALA A 137 -2.29 23.94 37.71
C ALA A 137 -2.23 25.00 38.81
N ASP A 138 -1.49 24.72 39.89
CA ASP A 138 -1.13 25.72 40.90
C ASP A 138 -0.37 26.90 40.24
N ASP A 139 -0.92 28.10 40.41
CA ASP A 139 -0.64 29.32 39.62
C ASP A 139 0.71 30.01 39.93
N GLU A 140 1.67 29.33 40.56
CA GLU A 140 2.87 29.99 41.12
C GLU A 140 4.18 29.81 40.34
N LYS A 141 4.20 29.10 39.20
CA LYS A 141 5.45 28.88 38.41
C LYS A 141 5.46 29.51 37.01
N ARG A 142 4.70 30.59 36.80
CA ARG A 142 4.67 31.31 35.51
C ARG A 142 5.74 32.40 35.35
N SER A 143 6.58 32.64 36.36
CA SER A 143 7.55 33.75 36.31
C SER A 143 8.90 33.45 35.66
N ASN A 144 9.24 32.18 35.34
CA ASN A 144 10.58 31.81 34.86
C ASN A 144 10.72 31.41 33.38
N LEU A 145 9.70 31.63 32.55
CA LEU A 145 9.72 31.25 31.12
C LEU A 145 9.91 32.42 30.14
N LYS A 146 10.24 33.62 30.61
CA LYS A 146 10.39 34.80 29.73
C LYS A 146 11.80 35.04 29.17
N ASN A 147 12.79 34.20 29.50
CA ASN A 147 14.17 34.35 29.05
C ASN A 147 14.72 33.04 28.44
N PHE A 148 13.98 32.41 27.53
CA PHE A 148 14.54 31.33 26.71
C PHE A 148 14.65 31.83 25.27
N ASP A 149 15.84 32.31 24.91
CA ASP A 149 16.14 32.73 23.55
C ASP A 149 16.42 31.46 22.73
N LEU A 150 15.67 31.27 21.64
CA LEU A 150 15.77 30.08 20.78
C LEU A 150 17.14 29.96 20.07
N ASN A 151 18.01 30.96 20.22
CA ASN A 151 19.39 30.93 19.74
C ASN A 151 20.38 30.26 20.70
N ASP A 152 19.96 29.92 21.93
CA ASP A 152 20.81 29.25 22.92
C ASP A 152 20.83 27.71 22.78
N VAL A 153 20.05 27.14 21.84
CA VAL A 153 20.03 25.70 21.58
C VAL A 153 21.12 25.36 20.56
N ASN A 154 22.31 25.03 21.07
CA ASN A 154 23.39 24.47 20.27
C ASN A 154 23.04 23.02 19.85
N PRO A 155 22.98 22.69 18.54
CA PRO A 155 22.55 21.35 18.08
C PRO A 155 23.53 20.20 18.40
N TYR A 156 24.63 20.46 19.11
CA TYR A 156 25.67 19.48 19.43
C TYR A 156 25.90 19.25 20.93
N ASP A 157 25.07 19.81 21.81
CA ASP A 157 25.10 19.46 23.23
C ASP A 157 24.17 18.26 23.47
N ASN A 158 24.81 17.08 23.63
CA ASN A 158 24.31 15.70 23.80
C ASN A 158 22.85 15.48 24.23
#